data_AF-A0A965IYN7-F1
#
_entry.id   AF-A0A965IYN7-F1
#
_cell.length_a   1.000
_cell.length_b   1.000
_cell.length_c   1.000
_cell.angle_alpha   90.00
_cell.angle_beta   90.00
_cell.angle_gamma   90.00
#
_symmetry.space_group_name_H-M   'P 1'
#
loop_
_entity.id
_entity.type
_entity.pdbx_description
1 polymer ?
#
loop_
_entity_poly.entity_id
_entity_poly.type
_entity_poly.pdbx_seq_one_letter_code
_entity_poly.pdbx_strand_id
1 'polypeptide(L)'
;MRIMGNSPYDFIMNYNPGKEYDFVHRTFNSKDLAYFFGALKHCYQNGGLEKQFLSSDKNLKNRIIAFRTIFLSLNSEARTIKHVSNPEAGSAAKRLVMFLRWMVRSNAKGVDFGLWNSVSPSELYIPLDVHTGNIARKLGILQRKQNDWKTNEELRNVFLKLDPLDPARFDFALFGLGAFEKF
;
A
#
# COMPACT_ATOMS: atom_id res chain seq x y z
N MET A 1 -0.90 12.90 17.35
CA MET A 1 -1.20 14.17 16.65
C MET A 1 -0.29 15.36 17.02
N ARG A 2 0.82 15.20 17.77
CA ARG A 2 1.67 16.35 18.17
C ARG A 2 2.86 16.69 17.26
N ILE A 3 3.41 15.74 16.49
CA ILE A 3 4.68 15.96 15.78
C ILE A 3 4.52 16.83 14.54
N MET A 4 3.51 16.57 13.70
CA MET A 4 3.29 17.25 12.42
C MET A 4 2.32 18.45 12.50
N GLY A 5 1.72 18.69 13.66
CA GLY A 5 0.64 19.69 13.81
C GLY A 5 -0.55 19.41 12.88
N ASN A 6 -1.20 20.47 12.41
CA ASN A 6 -2.38 20.41 11.55
C ASN A 6 -2.05 20.51 10.05
N SER A 7 -0.77 20.67 9.67
CA SER A 7 -0.33 20.68 8.27
C SER A 7 0.81 19.68 8.04
N PRO A 8 0.50 18.39 7.87
CA PRO A 8 1.51 17.37 7.62
C PRO A 8 2.35 17.63 6.37
N TYR A 9 1.75 18.18 5.32
CA TYR A 9 2.47 18.49 4.08
C TYR A 9 3.55 19.56 4.32
N ASP A 10 3.19 20.69 4.93
CA ASP A 10 4.13 21.77 5.21
C ASP A 10 5.23 21.30 6.17
N PHE A 11 4.87 20.49 7.16
CA PHE A 11 5.85 19.89 8.07
C PHE A 11 6.89 19.06 7.30
N ILE A 12 6.45 18.20 6.38
CA ILE A 12 7.36 17.35 5.60
C ILE A 12 8.22 18.18 4.66
N MET A 13 7.66 19.15 3.95
CA MET A 13 8.43 20.00 3.04
C MET A 13 9.51 20.82 3.77
N ASN A 14 9.20 21.28 4.98
CA ASN A 14 10.11 22.03 5.83
C ASN A 14 10.92 21.14 6.79
N TYR A 15 10.83 19.81 6.67
CA TYR A 15 11.57 18.90 7.53
C TYR A 15 13.08 19.11 7.38
N ASN A 16 13.76 19.27 8.52
CA ASN A 16 15.20 19.40 8.62
C ASN A 16 15.79 18.14 9.29
N PRO A 17 16.72 17.42 8.63
CA PRO A 17 17.42 16.30 9.23
C PRO A 17 18.12 16.69 10.55
N GLY A 18 18.20 15.75 11.50
CA GLY A 18 18.88 15.95 12.79
C GLY A 18 17.97 16.41 13.94
N LYS A 19 16.70 16.76 13.66
CA LYS A 19 15.71 16.96 14.72
C LYS A 19 15.31 15.61 15.32
N GLU A 20 15.51 15.45 16.63
CA GLU A 20 15.05 14.28 17.36
C GLU A 20 13.56 14.41 17.71
N TYR A 21 12.86 13.29 17.63
CA TYR A 21 11.46 13.18 18.02
C TYR A 21 11.35 12.10 19.08
N ASP A 22 10.57 12.34 20.14
CA ASP A 22 10.17 11.27 21.03
C ASP A 22 8.97 10.53 20.42
N PHE A 23 9.22 9.37 19.81
CA PHE A 23 8.19 8.57 19.16
C PHE A 23 8.53 7.08 19.17
N VAL A 24 7.64 6.28 19.74
CA VAL A 24 7.66 4.82 19.60
C VAL A 24 6.24 4.31 19.41
N HIS A 25 6.06 3.47 18.38
CA HIS A 25 4.85 2.68 18.20
C HIS A 25 5.21 1.26 17.76
N ARG A 26 5.08 0.31 18.69
CA ARG A 26 5.47 -1.10 18.49
C ARG A 26 6.93 -1.19 18.03
N THR A 27 7.17 -1.68 16.81
CA THR A 27 8.51 -1.87 16.25
C THR A 27 9.06 -0.65 15.52
N PHE A 28 8.24 0.39 15.32
CA PHE A 28 8.59 1.63 14.63
C PHE A 28 8.95 2.71 15.66
N ASN A 29 10.09 3.37 15.49
CA ASN A 29 10.57 4.39 16.43
C ASN A 29 11.00 5.69 15.74
N SER A 30 11.56 6.62 16.51
CA SER A 30 12.02 7.93 16.06
C SER A 30 13.01 7.90 14.90
N LYS A 31 13.89 6.89 14.82
CA LYS A 31 14.83 6.75 13.71
C LYS A 31 14.11 6.41 12.41
N ASP A 32 13.18 5.46 12.46
CA ASP A 32 12.36 5.11 11.31
C ASP A 32 11.49 6.32 10.89
N LEU A 33 10.94 7.04 11.87
CA LEU A 33 10.13 8.23 11.63
C LEU A 33 10.92 9.34 10.91
N ALA A 34 12.11 9.66 11.42
CA ALA A 34 13.00 10.65 10.85
C ALA A 34 13.41 10.29 9.41
N TYR A 35 13.66 9.00 9.15
CA TYR A 35 13.91 8.51 7.80
C TYR A 35 12.69 8.72 6.89
N PHE A 36 11.49 8.32 7.34
CA PHE A 36 10.26 8.46 6.56
C PHE A 36 9.96 9.93 6.23
N PHE A 37 10.27 10.87 7.11
CA PHE A 37 10.13 12.30 6.82
C PHE A 37 11.06 12.75 5.69
N GLY A 38 12.33 12.33 5.74
CA GLY A 38 13.30 12.59 4.67
C GLY A 38 12.87 11.97 3.35
N ALA A 39 12.44 10.71 3.37
CA ALA A 39 11.99 9.98 2.19
C ALA A 39 10.71 10.60 1.57
N LEU A 40 9.72 10.98 2.40
CA LEU A 40 8.52 11.67 1.92
C LEU A 40 8.84 13.03 1.32
N LYS A 41 9.72 13.83 1.96
CA LYS A 41 10.20 15.10 1.41
C LYS A 41 10.86 14.88 0.06
N HIS A 42 11.73 13.88 -0.06
CA HIS A 42 12.36 13.51 -1.32
C HIS A 42 11.32 13.16 -2.39
N CYS A 43 10.32 12.34 -2.07
CA CYS A 43 9.23 12.02 -3.01
C CYS A 43 8.43 13.27 -3.43
N TYR A 44 8.09 14.15 -2.50
CA TYR A 44 7.34 15.38 -2.82
C TYR A 44 8.13 16.35 -3.70
N GLN A 45 9.44 16.51 -3.44
CA GLN A 45 10.32 17.33 -4.29
C GLN A 45 10.50 16.74 -5.70
N ASN A 46 10.29 15.43 -5.88
CA ASN A 46 10.44 14.74 -7.15
C ASN A 46 9.10 14.45 -7.85
N GLY A 47 8.11 15.33 -7.66
CA GLY A 47 6.82 15.29 -8.34
C GLY A 47 5.73 14.47 -7.64
N GLY A 48 5.86 14.29 -6.32
CA GLY A 48 4.82 13.70 -5.49
C GLY A 48 4.84 12.17 -5.44
N LEU A 49 3.99 11.61 -4.59
CA LEU A 49 3.89 10.16 -4.41
C LEU A 49 3.35 9.43 -5.65
N GLU A 50 2.35 9.99 -6.35
CA GLU A 50 1.78 9.37 -7.57
C GLU A 50 2.88 9.06 -8.60
N LYS A 51 3.76 10.05 -8.84
CA LYS A 51 4.89 9.92 -9.76
C LYS A 51 5.86 8.82 -9.35
N GLN A 52 6.05 8.57 -8.05
CA GLN A 52 6.98 7.53 -7.59
C GLN A 52 6.44 6.10 -7.80
N PHE A 53 5.14 5.93 -8.07
CA PHE A 53 4.54 4.65 -8.46
C PHE A 53 4.43 4.50 -9.99
N LEU A 54 4.93 5.47 -10.77
CA LEU A 54 4.97 5.33 -12.22
C LEU A 54 6.06 4.34 -12.64
N SER A 55 5.67 3.44 -13.55
CA SER A 55 6.54 2.47 -14.19
C SER A 55 6.07 2.29 -15.62
N SER A 56 6.98 1.95 -16.52
CA SER A 56 6.65 1.51 -17.89
C SER A 56 5.86 0.19 -17.89
N ASP A 57 6.04 -0.61 -16.84
CA ASP A 57 5.28 -1.83 -16.60
C ASP A 57 3.99 -1.54 -15.81
N LYS A 58 2.85 -1.93 -16.39
CA LYS A 58 1.51 -1.82 -15.78
C LYS A 58 1.23 -2.89 -14.72
N ASN A 59 2.24 -3.63 -14.27
CA ASN A 59 2.13 -4.53 -13.14
C ASN A 59 2.31 -3.79 -11.81
N LEU A 60 1.28 -3.81 -10.95
CA LEU A 60 1.31 -3.14 -9.64
C LEU A 60 2.45 -3.63 -8.73
N LYS A 61 2.85 -4.90 -8.84
CA LYS A 61 4.01 -5.45 -8.12
C LYS A 61 5.25 -4.62 -8.42
N ASN A 62 5.49 -4.39 -9.71
CA ASN A 62 6.68 -3.71 -10.21
C ASN A 62 6.64 -2.22 -9.89
N ARG A 63 5.44 -1.61 -9.89
CA ARG A 63 5.25 -0.25 -9.36
C ARG A 63 5.59 -0.14 -7.88
N ILE A 64 5.17 -1.10 -7.06
CA ILE A 64 5.51 -1.14 -5.62
C ILE A 64 7.02 -1.31 -5.42
N ILE A 65 7.68 -2.16 -6.21
CA ILE A 65 9.13 -2.37 -6.16
C ILE A 65 9.87 -1.08 -6.56
N ALA A 66 9.46 -0.44 -7.66
CA ALA A 66 10.04 0.83 -8.10
C ALA A 66 9.90 1.93 -7.04
N PHE A 67 8.69 2.11 -6.51
CA PHE A 67 8.44 3.03 -5.39
C PHE A 67 9.34 2.72 -4.20
N ARG A 68 9.44 1.45 -3.81
CA ARG A 68 10.27 1.02 -2.68
C ARG A 68 11.73 1.40 -2.89
N THR A 69 12.27 1.16 -4.09
CA THR A 69 13.65 1.52 -4.42
C THR A 69 13.90 3.02 -4.27
N ILE A 70 12.97 3.85 -4.77
CA ILE A 70 13.08 5.31 -4.64
C ILE A 70 12.93 5.75 -3.18
N PHE A 71 11.93 5.23 -2.48
CA PHE A 71 11.65 5.60 -1.08
C PHE A 71 12.77 5.18 -0.13
N LEU A 72 13.49 4.10 -0.47
CA LEU A 72 14.63 3.58 0.30
C LEU A 72 16.00 4.05 -0.21
N SER A 73 16.05 4.98 -1.17
CA SER A 73 17.28 5.44 -1.81
C SER A 73 18.17 6.31 -0.91
N LEU A 74 17.59 6.92 0.12
CA LEU A 74 18.34 7.61 1.16
C LEU A 74 19.03 6.58 2.07
N ASN A 75 20.14 6.95 2.71
CA ASN A 75 20.90 6.07 3.61
C ASN A 75 19.99 5.48 4.71
N SER A 76 19.57 4.22 4.54
CA SER A 76 18.59 3.54 5.39
C SER A 76 19.24 2.48 6.26
N GLU A 77 18.89 2.47 7.55
CA GLU A 77 19.27 1.35 8.43
C GLU A 77 18.43 0.11 8.08
N ALA A 78 19.00 -1.09 8.23
CA ALA A 78 18.31 -2.35 7.97
C ALA A 78 16.96 -2.48 8.72
N ARG A 79 16.88 -1.91 9.93
CA ARG A 79 15.64 -1.85 10.71
C ARG A 79 14.53 -1.04 10.02
N THR A 80 14.88 0.01 9.29
CA THR A 80 13.92 0.93 8.65
C THR A 80 13.33 0.29 7.41
N ILE A 81 14.17 -0.44 6.66
CA ILE A 81 13.83 -1.12 5.41
C ILE A 81 12.64 -2.08 5.59
N LYS A 82 12.48 -2.71 6.77
CA LYS A 82 11.38 -3.65 7.06
C LYS A 82 9.99 -2.99 7.14
N HIS A 83 9.93 -1.66 7.32
CA HIS A 83 8.67 -0.93 7.51
C HIS A 83 7.96 -0.56 6.20
N VAL A 84 8.67 -0.63 5.08
CA VAL A 84 8.08 -0.63 3.75
C VAL A 84 7.92 -2.09 3.34
N SER A 85 6.79 -2.50 2.75
CA SER A 85 6.61 -3.89 2.31
C SER A 85 7.44 -4.18 1.05
N ASN A 86 7.91 -5.42 0.90
CA ASN A 86 8.60 -5.89 -0.32
C ASN A 86 7.88 -7.12 -0.90
N PRO A 87 7.18 -7.00 -2.04
CA PRO A 87 6.53 -8.15 -2.66
C PRO A 87 7.51 -9.15 -3.27
N GLU A 88 8.75 -8.77 -3.61
CA GLU A 88 9.79 -9.72 -4.07
C GLU A 88 10.22 -10.66 -2.95
N ALA A 89 10.24 -10.17 -1.71
CA ALA A 89 10.49 -10.96 -0.51
C ALA A 89 9.23 -11.73 -0.03
N GLY A 90 8.18 -11.82 -0.85
CA GLY A 90 6.97 -12.59 -0.55
C GLY A 90 5.90 -11.87 0.27
N SER A 91 6.08 -10.58 0.63
CA SER A 91 5.04 -9.82 1.32
C SER A 91 3.80 -9.66 0.44
N ALA A 92 2.59 -9.86 0.98
CA ALA A 92 1.35 -9.48 0.30
C ALA A 92 1.21 -7.97 0.08
N ALA A 93 2.09 -7.16 0.69
CA ALA A 93 2.13 -5.70 0.59
C ALA A 93 0.79 -5.00 0.87
N LYS A 94 -0.06 -5.61 1.71
CA LYS A 94 -1.44 -5.18 2.02
C LYS A 94 -1.60 -3.68 2.18
N ARG A 95 -0.72 -3.04 2.98
CA ARG A 95 -0.81 -1.60 3.27
C ARG A 95 -0.61 -0.73 2.03
N LEU A 96 0.38 -1.08 1.20
CA LEU A 96 0.63 -0.36 -0.05
C LEU A 96 -0.47 -0.62 -1.08
N VAL A 97 -0.96 -1.87 -1.16
CA VAL A 97 -2.11 -2.20 -2.02
C VAL A 97 -3.36 -1.43 -1.60
N MET A 98 -3.65 -1.32 -0.29
CA MET A 98 -4.77 -0.55 0.23
C MET A 98 -4.63 0.94 -0.02
N PHE A 99 -3.43 1.49 0.16
CA PHE A 99 -3.13 2.88 -0.16
C PHE A 99 -3.38 3.15 -1.65
N LEU A 100 -2.83 2.33 -2.55
CA LEU A 100 -3.04 2.46 -4.00
C LEU A 100 -4.52 2.32 -4.38
N ARG A 101 -5.25 1.38 -3.74
CA ARG A 101 -6.69 1.22 -3.90
C ARG A 101 -7.43 2.53 -3.61
N TRP A 102 -7.14 3.18 -2.48
CA TRP A 102 -7.74 4.46 -2.11
C TRP A 102 -7.38 5.59 -3.07
N MET A 103 -6.12 5.67 -3.50
CA MET A 103 -5.68 6.76 -4.37
C MET A 103 -6.23 6.63 -5.80
N VAL A 104 -6.37 5.41 -6.32
CA VAL A 104 -6.69 5.14 -7.74
C VAL A 104 -8.18 4.93 -8.00
N ARG A 105 -8.92 4.24 -7.12
CA ARG A 105 -10.35 3.98 -7.37
C ARG A 105 -11.17 5.25 -7.21
N SER A 106 -12.25 5.35 -8.00
CA SER A 106 -13.19 6.47 -7.96
C SER A 106 -13.77 6.74 -6.56
N ASN A 107 -13.91 8.02 -6.23
CA ASN A 107 -14.57 8.49 -5.02
C ASN A 107 -16.11 8.52 -5.11
N ALA A 108 -16.72 8.07 -6.20
CA ALA A 108 -18.18 8.15 -6.41
C ALA A 108 -19.02 7.46 -5.32
N LYS A 109 -18.44 6.47 -4.62
CA LYS A 109 -19.09 5.78 -3.48
C LYS A 109 -18.64 6.29 -2.10
N GLY A 110 -17.82 7.33 -2.04
CA GLY A 110 -17.39 7.99 -0.80
C GLY A 110 -16.38 7.23 0.06
N VAL A 111 -15.81 6.11 -0.41
CA VAL A 111 -14.85 5.31 0.37
C VAL A 111 -13.41 5.48 -0.07
N ASP A 112 -13.16 5.57 -1.37
CA ASP A 112 -11.83 5.78 -1.94
C ASP A 112 -11.66 7.28 -2.30
N PHE A 113 -10.41 7.76 -2.41
CA PHE A 113 -10.12 9.17 -2.69
C PHE A 113 -10.17 9.51 -4.20
N GLY A 114 -9.76 8.59 -5.07
CA GLY A 114 -9.81 8.77 -6.53
C GLY A 114 -9.00 9.95 -7.05
N LEU A 115 -7.85 10.23 -6.42
CA LEU A 115 -7.00 11.36 -6.75
C LEU A 115 -6.01 11.05 -7.89
N TRP A 116 -5.68 9.78 -8.10
CA TRP A 116 -4.65 9.35 -9.04
C TRP A 116 -5.27 8.77 -10.30
N ASN A 117 -4.87 9.32 -11.45
CA ASN A 117 -5.35 8.89 -12.77
C ASN A 117 -4.27 8.19 -13.59
N SER A 118 -3.04 8.15 -13.07
CA SER A 118 -1.88 7.60 -13.78
C SER A 118 -1.74 6.08 -13.66
N VAL A 119 -2.57 5.44 -12.85
CA VAL A 119 -2.65 3.98 -12.66
C VAL A 119 -4.09 3.58 -12.92
N SER A 120 -4.33 2.53 -13.71
CA SER A 120 -5.69 2.06 -13.98
C SER A 120 -6.23 1.22 -12.82
N PRO A 121 -7.53 1.31 -12.48
CA PRO A 121 -8.17 0.40 -11.51
C PRO A 121 -7.98 -1.08 -11.87
N SER A 122 -7.85 -1.42 -13.16
CA SER A 122 -7.59 -2.79 -13.62
C SER A 122 -6.23 -3.34 -13.17
N GLU A 123 -5.27 -2.48 -12.84
CA GLU A 123 -3.95 -2.85 -12.32
C GLU A 123 -4.01 -3.23 -10.83
N LEU A 124 -5.07 -2.84 -10.12
CA LEU A 124 -5.15 -2.98 -8.68
C LEU A 124 -5.28 -4.44 -8.22
N TYR A 125 -4.79 -4.67 -7.00
CA TYR A 125 -4.89 -5.92 -6.26
C TYR A 125 -5.80 -5.73 -5.06
N ILE A 126 -6.26 -6.83 -4.46
CA ILE A 126 -7.03 -6.78 -3.22
C ILE A 126 -6.05 -6.63 -2.05
N PRO A 127 -6.34 -5.76 -1.06
CA PRO A 127 -5.60 -5.67 0.21
C PRO A 127 -5.65 -6.96 1.04
N LEU A 128 -4.93 -8.00 0.61
CA LEU A 128 -4.95 -9.32 1.21
C LEU A 128 -4.38 -9.32 2.65
N ASP A 129 -5.23 -9.65 3.61
CA ASP A 129 -4.84 -9.98 4.98
C ASP A 129 -5.33 -11.38 5.38
N VAL A 130 -5.13 -11.72 6.66
CA VAL A 130 -5.51 -13.03 7.20
C VAL A 130 -7.01 -13.29 7.04
N HIS A 131 -7.84 -12.27 7.28
CA HIS A 131 -9.29 -12.42 7.24
C HIS A 131 -9.79 -12.55 5.81
N THR A 132 -9.38 -11.64 4.92
CA THR A 132 -9.69 -11.71 3.47
C THR A 132 -9.25 -13.04 2.88
N GLY A 133 -8.04 -13.51 3.21
CA GLY A 133 -7.52 -14.79 2.75
C GLY A 133 -8.34 -15.98 3.26
N ASN A 134 -8.78 -15.95 4.52
CA ASN A 134 -9.59 -17.03 5.10
C ASN A 134 -10.96 -17.14 4.41
N ILE A 135 -11.62 -16.01 4.16
CA ILE A 135 -12.93 -15.99 3.51
C ILE A 135 -12.81 -16.48 2.07
N ALA A 136 -11.83 -15.98 1.32
CA ALA A 136 -11.59 -16.42 -0.04
C ALA A 136 -11.29 -17.93 -0.13
N ARG A 137 -10.62 -18.52 0.88
CA ARG A 137 -10.45 -19.99 0.97
C ARG A 137 -11.76 -20.72 1.27
N LYS A 138 -12.56 -20.23 2.22
CA LYS A 138 -13.88 -20.82 2.54
C LYS A 138 -14.80 -20.81 1.31
N LEU A 139 -14.70 -19.79 0.47
CA LEU A 139 -15.43 -19.67 -0.79
C LEU A 139 -14.83 -20.48 -1.95
N GLY A 140 -13.72 -21.20 -1.73
CA GLY A 140 -13.03 -21.96 -2.78
C GLY A 140 -12.30 -21.11 -3.82
N ILE A 141 -12.20 -19.80 -3.62
CA ILE A 141 -11.50 -18.86 -4.53
C ILE A 141 -9.98 -19.05 -4.43
N LEU A 142 -9.46 -19.27 -3.22
CA LEU A 142 -8.04 -19.48 -2.95
C LEU A 142 -7.74 -20.93 -2.58
N GLN A 143 -6.67 -21.47 -3.17
CA GLN A 143 -6.12 -22.79 -2.86
C GLN A 143 -4.85 -22.68 -1.99
N ARG A 144 -4.04 -21.63 -2.18
CA ARG A 144 -2.81 -21.42 -1.39
C ARG A 144 -3.12 -21.12 0.08
N LYS A 145 -2.34 -21.72 0.99
CA LYS A 145 -2.47 -21.53 2.45
C LYS A 145 -1.79 -20.26 2.96
N GLN A 146 -0.72 -19.83 2.30
CA GLN A 146 0.05 -18.64 2.70
C GLN A 146 -0.71 -17.36 2.36
N ASN A 147 -0.41 -16.24 3.04
CA ASN A 147 -0.91 -14.92 2.67
C ASN A 147 0.28 -14.08 2.15
N ASP A 148 0.78 -14.48 0.98
CA ASP A 148 1.93 -13.89 0.30
C ASP A 148 1.51 -13.20 -1.02
N TRP A 149 2.46 -12.58 -1.71
CA TRP A 149 2.19 -11.92 -2.99
C TRP A 149 1.59 -12.88 -4.03
N LYS A 150 2.07 -14.14 -4.08
CA LYS A 150 1.57 -15.17 -5.00
C LYS A 150 0.09 -15.48 -4.77
N THR A 151 -0.35 -15.48 -3.51
CA THR A 151 -1.76 -15.66 -3.13
C THR A 151 -2.59 -14.46 -3.57
N ASN A 152 -2.02 -13.24 -3.53
CA ASN A 152 -2.70 -12.06 -4.05
C ASN A 152 -2.81 -12.07 -5.59
N GLU A 153 -1.81 -12.61 -6.29
CA GLU A 153 -1.85 -12.86 -7.74
C GLU A 153 -2.93 -13.89 -8.10
N GLU A 154 -3.02 -15.00 -7.36
CA GLU A 154 -4.09 -16.00 -7.51
C GLU A 154 -5.47 -15.35 -7.33
N LEU A 155 -5.66 -14.60 -6.24
CA LEU A 155 -6.91 -13.90 -5.94
C LEU A 155 -7.30 -12.93 -7.06
N ARG A 156 -6.34 -12.10 -7.51
CA ARG A 156 -6.56 -11.13 -8.58
C ARG A 156 -6.92 -11.81 -9.90
N ASN A 157 -6.29 -12.93 -10.24
CA ASN A 157 -6.57 -13.65 -11.48
C ASN A 157 -8.00 -14.21 -11.53
N VAL A 158 -8.58 -14.56 -10.37
CA VAL A 158 -10.01 -14.93 -10.31
C VAL A 158 -10.88 -13.70 -10.56
N PHE A 159 -10.63 -12.60 -9.86
CA PHE A 159 -11.49 -11.41 -9.96
C PHE A 159 -11.36 -10.67 -11.29
N LEU A 160 -10.23 -10.75 -11.98
CA LEU A 160 -10.09 -10.24 -13.35
C LEU A 160 -11.03 -10.93 -14.33
N LYS A 161 -11.41 -12.19 -14.08
CA LYS A 161 -12.40 -12.89 -14.92
C LYS A 161 -13.83 -12.39 -14.67
N LEU A 162 -14.08 -11.80 -13.50
CA LEU A 162 -15.39 -11.29 -13.11
C LEU A 162 -15.55 -9.79 -13.44
N ASP A 163 -14.51 -8.99 -13.20
CA ASP A 163 -14.44 -7.60 -13.60
C ASP A 163 -12.99 -7.26 -14.02
N PRO A 164 -12.70 -7.25 -15.34
CA PRO A 164 -11.37 -6.94 -15.84
C PRO A 164 -11.01 -5.45 -15.72
N LEU A 165 -12.00 -4.58 -15.54
CA LEU A 165 -11.78 -3.14 -15.42
C LEU A 165 -11.48 -2.72 -13.98
N ASP A 166 -12.04 -3.44 -13.01
CA ASP A 166 -11.87 -3.11 -11.59
C ASP A 166 -11.90 -4.34 -10.65
N PRO A 167 -10.87 -5.20 -10.68
CA PRO A 167 -10.83 -6.42 -9.88
C PRO A 167 -10.70 -6.14 -8.36
N ALA A 168 -10.23 -4.96 -7.96
CA ALA A 168 -10.08 -4.62 -6.54
C ALA A 168 -11.41 -4.33 -5.83
N ARG A 169 -12.53 -4.19 -6.57
CA ARG A 169 -13.84 -3.85 -5.98
C ARG A 169 -14.38 -4.94 -5.07
N PHE A 170 -13.95 -6.18 -5.32
CA PHE A 170 -14.37 -7.35 -4.57
C PHE A 170 -13.74 -7.42 -3.18
N ASP A 171 -12.81 -6.51 -2.85
CA ASP A 171 -12.35 -6.31 -1.48
C ASP A 171 -13.50 -6.06 -0.50
N PHE A 172 -14.49 -5.24 -0.89
CA PHE A 172 -15.68 -4.99 -0.07
C PHE A 172 -16.56 -6.23 0.10
N ALA A 173 -16.68 -7.06 -0.94
CA ALA A 173 -17.47 -8.29 -0.85
C ALA A 173 -16.80 -9.29 0.11
N LEU A 174 -15.49 -9.49 -0.04
CA LEU A 174 -14.74 -10.38 0.85
C LEU A 174 -14.72 -9.86 2.29
N PHE A 175 -14.52 -8.55 2.50
CA PHE A 175 -14.55 -7.96 3.83
C PHE A 175 -15.95 -8.02 4.46
N GLY A 176 -16.99 -7.69 3.70
CA GLY A 176 -18.37 -7.66 4.18
C GLY A 176 -18.87 -9.01 4.67
N LEU A 177 -18.60 -10.09 3.91
CA LEU A 177 -18.95 -11.45 4.31
C LEU A 177 -18.33 -11.83 5.66
N GLY A 178 -17.09 -11.43 5.90
CA GLY A 178 -16.42 -11.77 7.15
C GLY A 178 -16.80 -10.89 8.34
N ALA A 179 -17.07 -9.61 8.10
CA ALA A 179 -17.42 -8.67 9.15
C ALA A 179 -18.87 -8.81 9.62
N PHE A 180 -19.80 -9.16 8.72
CA PHE A 180 -21.23 -9.11 8.98
C PHE A 180 -21.93 -10.47 8.97
N GLU A 181 -21.46 -11.44 8.18
CA GLU A 181 -22.18 -12.71 7.97
C GLU A 181 -21.70 -13.86 8.87
N LYS A 182 -20.86 -13.62 9.89
CA LYS A 182 -20.24 -14.65 10.76
C LYS A 182 -19.72 -15.88 9.99
N PHE A 183 -19.12 -15.63 8.81
CA PHE A 183 -18.73 -16.65 7.85
C PHE A 183 -17.49 -17.47 8.25
#